data_AF-A0A2H3I7E2-F1
#
_entry.id   AF-A0A2H3I7E2-F1
#
_cell.length_a   1.000
_cell.length_b   1.000
_cell.length_c   1.000
_cell.angle_alpha   90.00
_cell.angle_beta   90.00
_cell.angle_gamma   90.00
#
_symmetry.space_group_name_H-M   'P 1'
#
loop_
_entity.id
_entity.type
_entity.pdbx_description
1 polymer ?
#
loop_
_entity_poly.entity_id
_entity_poly.type
_entity_poly.pdbx_seq_one_letter_code
_entity_poly.pdbx_strand_id
1 'polypeptide(L)' 'MYWFSGWFGSSSTSTPASKPVEKPKPCCVCKVEKTARDDCMLFSKADDPAKTDCKPLVEQYKACMAGYGFKI' A
#
# COMPACT_ATOMS: atom_id res chain seq x y z
N MET A 1 20.21 27.80 24.32
CA MET A 1 20.27 26.39 24.74
C MET A 1 19.39 25.55 23.80
N TYR A 2 20.04 24.92 22.81
CA TYR A 2 19.67 23.69 22.09
C TYR A 2 18.39 23.74 21.21
N TRP A 3 18.54 23.94 19.89
CA TRP A 3 18.73 22.87 18.88
C TRP A 3 17.45 22.10 18.54
N PHE A 4 16.62 22.67 17.68
CA PHE A 4 15.90 21.89 16.66
C PHE A 4 16.15 22.54 15.29
N SER A 5 17.41 22.46 14.89
CA SER A 5 17.84 22.66 13.51
C SER A 5 17.46 21.42 12.71
N GLY A 6 16.68 21.59 11.64
CA GLY A 6 16.67 20.69 10.49
C GLY A 6 15.41 19.86 10.32
N TRP A 7 14.47 20.37 9.51
CA TRP A 7 13.72 19.47 8.64
C TRP A 7 13.42 20.15 7.30
N PHE A 8 14.29 19.77 6.37
CA PHE A 8 14.27 19.92 4.93
C PHE A 8 12.91 20.21 4.30
N GLY A 9 12.90 21.27 3.48
CA GLY A 9 11.92 21.38 2.40
C GLY A 9 12.14 20.29 1.34
N SER A 10 11.05 19.90 0.69
CA SER A 10 11.11 19.37 -0.67
C SER A 10 9.84 19.70 -1.43
N SER A 11 10.03 20.67 -2.31
CA SER A 11 9.26 21.03 -3.48
C SER A 11 8.67 19.81 -4.21
N SER A 12 7.36 19.84 -4.41
CA SER A 12 6.68 18.91 -5.33
C SER A 12 6.94 19.36 -6.77
N THR A 13 8.01 18.82 -7.38
CA THR A 13 8.24 18.90 -8.83
C THR A 13 7.78 17.58 -9.45
N SER A 14 6.64 17.63 -10.15
CA SER A 14 6.15 16.54 -11.00
C SER A 14 6.95 16.49 -12.30
N THR A 15 7.87 15.52 -12.41
CA THR A 15 8.55 15.18 -13.67
C THR A 15 7.88 13.95 -14.30
N PRO A 16 7.56 13.96 -15.61
CA PRO A 16 6.97 12.81 -16.29
C PRO A 16 8.02 11.70 -16.45
N ALA A 17 7.81 10.57 -15.77
CA ALA A 17 8.72 9.44 -15.80
C ALA A 17 8.59 8.65 -17.12
N SER A 18 9.66 8.68 -17.91
CA SER A 18 9.92 7.78 -19.05
C SER A 18 9.76 6.32 -18.65
N LYS A 19 9.21 5.51 -19.55
CA LYS A 19 9.07 4.06 -19.43
C LYS A 19 10.41 3.35 -19.61
N PRO A 20 10.84 2.51 -18.66
CA PRO A 20 11.56 1.27 -18.96
C PRO A 20 10.63 0.09 -18.68
N VAL A 21 10.75 -0.97 -19.48
CA VAL A 21 10.01 -2.25 -19.39
C VAL A 21 9.85 -2.70 -17.92
N GLU A 22 8.68 -2.41 -17.32
CA GLU A 22 8.44 -2.56 -15.88
C GLU A 22 8.06 -4.01 -15.57
N LYS A 23 8.81 -4.66 -14.68
CA LYS A 23 8.18 -5.68 -13.81
C LYS A 23 7.02 -4.97 -13.11
N PRO A 24 5.76 -5.37 -13.31
CA PRO A 24 4.62 -4.61 -12.83
C PRO A 24 4.79 -4.41 -11.32
N LYS A 25 4.82 -3.15 -10.88
CA LYS A 25 4.91 -2.81 -9.46
C LYS A 25 3.82 -3.60 -8.71
N PRO A 26 4.10 -4.14 -7.50
CA PRO A 26 3.17 -5.00 -6.76
C PRO A 26 1.79 -4.37 -6.52
N CYS A 27 1.72 -3.03 -6.54
CA CYS A 27 0.50 -2.26 -6.45
C CYS A 27 -0.39 -2.23 -7.70
N CYS A 28 0.08 -2.75 -8.85
CA CYS A 28 -0.69 -2.73 -10.10
C CYS A 28 -1.52 -3.99 -10.37
N VAL A 29 -1.28 -5.04 -9.60
CA VAL A 29 -1.76 -6.38 -9.92
C VAL A 29 -3.02 -6.73 -9.13
N CYS A 30 -3.00 -6.49 -7.82
CA CYS A 30 -4.12 -6.77 -6.92
C CYS A 30 -4.79 -5.46 -6.46
N LYS A 31 -5.12 -4.58 -7.42
CA LYS A 31 -5.68 -3.25 -7.11
C LYS A 31 -7.04 -3.36 -6.42
N VAL A 32 -7.89 -4.27 -6.89
CA VAL A 32 -9.27 -4.41 -6.40
C VAL A 32 -9.26 -4.93 -4.96
N GLU A 33 -8.46 -5.96 -4.69
CA GLU A 33 -8.27 -6.56 -3.37
C GLU A 33 -7.60 -5.58 -2.41
N LYS A 34 -6.63 -4.79 -2.91
CA LYS A 34 -5.99 -3.75 -2.12
C LYS A 34 -6.98 -2.66 -1.73
N THR A 35 -7.78 -2.16 -2.67
CA THR A 35 -8.80 -1.14 -2.39
C THR A 35 -9.85 -1.66 -1.41
N ALA A 36 -10.35 -2.88 -1.61
CA ALA A 36 -11.31 -3.49 -0.69
C ALA A 36 -10.74 -3.65 0.74
N ARG A 37 -9.48 -4.09 0.86
CA ARG A 37 -8.79 -4.13 2.17
C ARG A 37 -8.63 -2.73 2.75
N ASP A 38 -8.29 -1.74 1.92
CA ASP A 38 -8.08 -0.37 2.37
C ASP A 38 -9.37 0.26 2.90
N ASP A 39 -10.45 0.13 2.14
CA ASP A 39 -11.80 0.55 2.53
C ASP A 39 -12.22 -0.16 3.83
N CYS A 40 -12.06 -1.48 3.91
CA CYS A 40 -12.44 -2.21 5.12
C CYS A 40 -11.69 -1.71 6.37
N MET A 41 -10.38 -1.45 6.27
CA MET A 41 -9.60 -0.93 7.39
C MET A 41 -9.97 0.50 7.75
N LEU A 42 -10.36 1.31 6.76
CA LEU A 42 -10.78 2.68 6.95
C LEU A 42 -12.15 2.78 7.64
N PHE A 43 -13.06 1.85 7.33
CA PHE A 43 -14.42 1.85 7.86
C PHE A 43 -14.62 0.99 9.12
N SER A 44 -13.71 0.05 9.40
CA SER A 44 -13.79 -0.77 10.60
C SER A 44 -13.57 0.04 11.88
N LYS A 45 -14.27 -0.35 12.94
CA LYS A 45 -14.16 0.27 14.28
C LYS A 45 -13.41 -0.61 15.29
N ALA A 46 -12.98 -1.80 14.87
CA ALA A 46 -12.21 -2.70 15.69
C ALA A 46 -10.79 -2.16 15.96
N ASP A 47 -10.19 -2.53 17.09
CA ASP A 47 -8.80 -2.21 17.42
C ASP A 47 -7.78 -2.83 16.45
N ASP A 48 -8.10 -4.00 15.89
CA ASP A 48 -7.19 -4.76 15.00
C ASP A 48 -7.97 -5.33 13.79
N PRO A 49 -8.51 -4.45 12.92
CA PRO A 49 -9.44 -4.85 11.85
C PRO A 49 -8.78 -5.78 10.82
N ALA A 50 -7.46 -5.74 10.71
CA ALA A 50 -6.67 -6.66 9.89
C ALA A 50 -6.85 -8.13 10.27
N LYS A 51 -7.09 -8.40 11.56
CA LYS A 51 -7.16 -9.75 12.14
C LYS A 51 -8.58 -10.22 12.40
N THR A 52 -9.55 -9.30 12.41
CA THR A 52 -10.96 -9.56 12.68
C THR A 52 -11.80 -9.35 11.42
N ASP A 53 -12.20 -8.11 11.14
CA ASP A 53 -13.22 -7.77 10.16
C ASP A 53 -12.70 -7.85 8.71
N CYS A 54 -11.46 -7.43 8.50
CA CYS A 54 -10.81 -7.37 7.19
C CYS A 54 -9.90 -8.56 6.91
N LYS A 55 -9.86 -9.55 7.81
CA LYS A 55 -9.08 -10.78 7.66
C LYS A 55 -9.28 -11.47 6.30
N PRO A 56 -10.52 -11.71 5.81
CA PRO A 56 -10.72 -12.34 4.50
C PRO A 56 -10.18 -11.50 3.34
N LEU A 57 -10.24 -10.17 3.43
CA LEU A 57 -9.74 -9.26 2.40
C LEU A 57 -8.21 -9.21 2.38
N VAL A 58 -7.58 -9.26 3.56
CA VAL A 58 -6.12 -9.36 3.68
C VAL A 58 -5.62 -10.69 3.08
N GLU A 59 -6.31 -11.80 3.35
CA GLU A 59 -5.95 -13.10 2.77
C GLU A 59 -6.13 -13.14 1.26
N GLN A 60 -7.21 -12.55 0.73
CA GLN A 60 -7.40 -12.41 -0.72
C GLN A 60 -6.30 -11.58 -1.38
N TYR A 61 -5.90 -10.46 -0.77
CA TYR A 61 -4.80 -9.65 -1.27
C TYR A 61 -3.47 -10.43 -1.30
N LYS A 62 -3.18 -11.19 -0.23
CA LYS A 62 -1.99 -12.06 -0.16
C LYS A 62 -2.03 -13.18 -1.20
N ALA A 63 -3.18 -13.84 -1.37
CA ALA A 63 -3.37 -14.90 -2.35
C ALA A 63 -3.20 -14.37 -3.78
N CYS A 64 -3.75 -13.18 -4.06
CA CYS A 64 -3.53 -12.50 -5.33
C CYS A 64 -2.04 -12.24 -5.55
N MET A 65 -1.32 -11.61 -4.61
CA MET A 65 0.12 -11.34 -4.79
C MET A 65 0.96 -12.62 -4.93
N ALA A 66 0.59 -13.69 -4.22
CA ALA A 66 1.23 -14.99 -4.32
C ALA A 66 1.06 -15.62 -5.71
N GLY A 67 -0.10 -15.42 -6.37
CA GLY A 67 -0.36 -15.86 -7.74
C GLY A 67 0.57 -15.24 -8.78
N TYR A 68 1.15 -14.07 -8.49
CA TYR A 68 2.12 -13.39 -9.34
C TYR A 68 3.58 -13.59 -8.89
N GLY A 69 3.81 -14.46 -7.91
CA GLY A 69 5.15 -14.80 -7.43
C GLY A 69 5.77 -13.78 -6.47
N PHE A 70 4.98 -12.88 -5.89
CA PHE A 70 5.44 -11.94 -4.87
C PHE A 70 5.14 -12.50 -3.46
N LYS A 71 6.17 -12.66 -2.63
CA LYS A 71 6.00 -12.95 -1.19
C LYS A 71 5.77 -11.64 -0.44
N ILE A 72 4.60 -11.49 0.20
CA ILE A 72 4.15 -10.29 0.93
C ILE A 72 3.98 -10.57 2.42
#